data_AF-A0A1I3WHN2-F1
#
_entry.id   AF-A0A1I3WHN2-F1
#
_cell.length_a   1.000
_cell.length_b   1.000
_cell.length_c   1.000
_cell.angle_alpha   90.00
_cell.angle_beta   90.00
_cell.angle_gamma   90.00
#
_symmetry.space_group_name_H-M   'P 1'
#
loop_
_entity.id
_entity.type
_entity.pdbx_description
1 polymer ?
#
loop_
_entity_poly.entity_id
_entity_poly.type
_entity_poly.pdbx_seq_one_letter_code
_entity_poly.pdbx_strand_id
1 'polypeptide(L)'
;MEEKDLQKFRFDFLTKAIEDTQHTVRFSDGKAGAVITFWGIVLTGILRTTDNWVAWLASINGTVDRIFVFGSILLMLLFFVNSIWIALKVIVPKINPAAHVDTSDLDLKGLFYLHQMSQQITGKYLFGDKKDIKLGISTGDFMNHFSNIEINDILRELVFELQKVSFIRNIKVARANNAIALVGYFCLTFGVLLIYGCISPIFHK
;
A
#
# COMPACT_ATOMS: atom_id res chain seq x y z
N MET A 1 -41.92 9.32 2.41
CA MET A 1 -40.71 9.63 1.61
C MET A 1 -41.06 9.26 0.20
N GLU A 2 -41.08 10.21 -0.74
CA GLU A 2 -41.38 9.89 -2.15
C GLU A 2 -40.28 8.98 -2.71
N GLU A 3 -40.63 8.15 -3.70
CA GLU A 3 -39.70 7.21 -4.33
C GLU A 3 -38.45 7.91 -4.89
N LYS A 4 -38.61 9.13 -5.40
CA LYS A 4 -37.52 10.00 -5.88
C LYS A 4 -36.57 10.43 -4.75
N ASP A 5 -37.10 10.77 -3.58
CA ASP A 5 -36.30 11.16 -2.42
C ASP A 5 -35.46 9.99 -1.91
N LEU A 6 -36.03 8.79 -1.92
CA LEU A 6 -35.32 7.57 -1.51
C LEU A 6 -34.17 7.23 -2.49
N GLN A 7 -34.38 7.37 -3.80
CA GLN A 7 -33.34 7.14 -4.80
C GLN A 7 -32.21 8.17 -4.67
N LYS A 8 -32.54 9.44 -4.48
CA LYS A 8 -31.56 10.50 -4.22
C LYS A 8 -30.75 10.22 -2.95
N PHE A 9 -31.41 9.82 -1.87
CA PHE A 9 -30.75 9.45 -0.62
C PHE A 9 -29.76 8.29 -0.81
N ARG A 10 -30.14 7.24 -1.55
CA ARG A 10 -29.24 6.11 -1.86
C ARG A 10 -28.03 6.54 -2.67
N PHE A 11 -28.22 7.40 -3.66
CA PHE A 11 -27.13 7.94 -4.48
C PHE A 11 -26.15 8.77 -3.64
N ASP A 12 -26.68 9.69 -2.82
CA ASP A 12 -25.87 10.53 -1.93
C ASP A 12 -25.11 9.70 -0.91
N PHE A 13 -25.74 8.65 -0.36
CA PHE A 13 -25.11 7.72 0.57
C PHE A 13 -23.95 6.98 -0.08
N LEU A 14 -24.16 6.38 -1.26
CA LEU A 14 -23.12 5.61 -1.98
C LEU A 14 -21.95 6.51 -2.38
N THR A 15 -22.23 7.71 -2.90
CA THR A 15 -21.19 8.67 -3.30
C THR A 15 -20.33 9.07 -2.09
N LYS A 16 -20.96 9.44 -0.97
CA LYS A 16 -20.23 9.76 0.27
C LYS A 16 -19.43 8.58 0.81
N ALA A 17 -19.97 7.37 0.74
CA ALA A 17 -19.25 6.16 1.16
C ALA A 17 -18.01 5.90 0.30
N ILE A 18 -18.11 6.11 -1.03
CA ILE A 18 -16.97 6.01 -1.94
C ILE A 18 -15.92 7.07 -1.59
N GLU A 19 -16.33 8.33 -1.40
CA GLU A 19 -15.44 9.43 -1.02
C GLU A 19 -14.68 9.13 0.27
N ASP A 20 -15.37 8.73 1.34
CA ASP A 20 -14.73 8.38 2.62
C ASP A 20 -13.75 7.21 2.49
N THR A 21 -14.12 6.20 1.70
CA THR A 21 -13.26 5.04 1.42
C THR A 21 -12.00 5.48 0.67
N GLN A 22 -12.12 6.37 -0.32
CA GLN A 22 -10.98 6.95 -1.05
C GLN A 22 -10.10 7.81 -0.16
N HIS A 23 -10.67 8.60 0.76
CA HIS A 23 -9.91 9.35 1.75
C HIS A 23 -9.07 8.42 2.64
N THR A 24 -9.65 7.29 3.07
CA THR A 24 -8.91 6.28 3.85
C THR A 24 -7.78 5.63 3.04
N VAL A 25 -8.00 5.38 1.74
CA VAL A 25 -6.96 4.87 0.83
C VAL A 25 -5.78 5.85 0.75
N ARG A 26 -6.05 7.14 0.51
CA ARG A 26 -5.01 8.19 0.47
C ARG A 26 -4.27 8.32 1.80
N PHE A 27 -4.98 8.21 2.92
CA PHE A 27 -4.35 8.20 4.24
C PHE A 27 -3.43 7.00 4.45
N SER A 28 -3.82 5.82 3.95
CA SER A 28 -2.98 4.61 4.00
C SER A 28 -1.73 4.74 3.14
N ASP A 29 -1.82 5.40 1.99
CA ASP A 29 -0.67 5.74 1.15
C ASP A 29 0.28 6.71 1.88
N GLY A 30 -0.25 7.69 2.61
CA GLY A 30 0.53 8.58 3.47
C GLY A 30 1.28 7.84 4.58
N LYS A 31 0.64 6.86 5.24
CA LYS A 31 1.30 5.99 6.23
C LYS A 31 2.46 5.19 5.61
N ALA A 32 2.26 4.62 4.42
CA ALA A 32 3.32 3.90 3.73
C ALA A 32 4.49 4.84 3.34
N GLY A 33 4.19 6.07 2.91
CA GLY A 33 5.19 7.10 2.68
C GLY A 33 6.00 7.43 3.94
N ALA A 34 5.33 7.57 5.09
CA ALA A 34 6.01 7.81 6.37
C ALA A 34 6.96 6.67 6.77
N VAL A 35 6.60 5.41 6.52
CA VAL A 35 7.48 4.25 6.73
C VAL A 35 8.74 4.35 5.86
N ILE A 36 8.60 4.72 4.58
CA ILE A 36 9.76 4.89 3.69
C ILE A 36 10.67 6.02 4.18
N THR A 37 10.10 7.16 4.57
CA THR A 37 10.86 8.29 5.12
C THR A 37 11.62 7.90 6.39
N PHE A 38 10.97 7.16 7.30
CA PHE A 38 11.62 6.65 8.52
C PHE A 38 12.84 5.79 8.17
N TRP A 39 12.73 4.88 7.21
CA TRP A 39 13.87 4.07 6.80
C TRP A 39 14.99 4.88 6.14
N GLY A 40 14.67 5.96 5.43
CA GLY A 40 15.67 6.90 4.93
C GLY A 40 16.48 7.56 6.06
N ILE A 41 15.83 7.91 7.17
CA ILE A 41 16.50 8.44 8.38
C ILE A 41 17.41 7.36 8.99
N VAL A 42 16.91 6.14 9.16
CA VAL A 42 17.70 5.02 9.71
C VAL A 42 18.95 4.74 8.86
N LEU A 43 18.80 4.64 7.54
CA LEU A 43 19.93 4.44 6.62
C LEU A 43 20.97 5.56 6.73
N THR A 44 20.52 6.81 6.79
CA THR A 44 21.40 7.97 6.98
C THR A 44 22.18 7.87 8.30
N GLY A 45 21.52 7.45 9.38
CA GLY A 45 22.14 7.20 10.67
C GLY A 45 23.22 6.11 10.61
N ILE A 46 22.92 4.98 9.98
CA ILE A 46 23.86 3.86 9.81
C ILE A 46 25.10 4.30 9.01
N LEU A 47 24.89 4.97 7.87
CA LEU A 47 25.99 5.45 7.02
C LEU A 47 26.90 6.42 7.76
N ARG A 48 26.32 7.34 8.55
CA ARG A 48 27.11 8.32 9.32
C ARG A 48 27.92 7.68 10.45
N THR A 49 27.50 6.52 10.96
CA THR A 49 28.10 5.88 12.14
C THR A 49 28.83 4.58 11.81
N THR A 50 29.07 4.30 10.52
CA THR A 50 29.57 3.01 10.04
C THR A 50 30.89 2.59 10.73
N ASP A 51 31.86 3.50 10.86
CA ASP A 51 33.15 3.18 11.48
C ASP A 51 33.01 2.74 12.95
N ASN A 52 32.11 3.39 13.70
CA ASN A 52 31.82 3.04 15.09
C ASN A 52 31.16 1.65 15.20
N TRP A 53 30.23 1.35 14.29
CA TRP A 53 29.58 0.03 14.24
C TRP A 53 30.55 -1.08 13.90
N VAL A 54 31.43 -0.85 12.91
CA VAL A 54 32.46 -1.83 12.51
C VAL A 54 33.44 -2.09 13.64
N ALA A 55 33.90 -1.03 14.32
CA ALA A 55 34.79 -1.16 15.47
C ALA A 55 34.14 -1.92 16.64
N TRP A 56 32.87 -1.63 16.94
CA TRP A 56 32.11 -2.35 17.97
C TRP A 56 31.87 -3.82 17.61
N LEU A 57 31.55 -4.13 16.35
CA LEU A 57 31.40 -5.52 15.91
C LEU A 57 32.73 -6.30 15.98
N ALA A 58 33.85 -5.64 15.68
CA ALA A 58 35.17 -6.24 15.74
C ALA A 58 35.64 -6.53 17.18
N SER A 59 35.13 -5.82 18.18
CA SER A 59 35.50 -6.04 19.59
C SER A 59 34.80 -7.25 20.23
N ILE A 60 33.82 -7.86 19.56
CA ILE A 60 33.06 -9.01 20.07
C ILE A 60 33.91 -10.29 19.95
N ASN A 61 34.34 -10.83 21.09
CA ASN A 61 35.23 -12.00 21.14
C ASN A 61 34.53 -13.31 21.50
N GLY A 62 33.36 -13.28 22.14
CA GLY A 62 32.62 -14.49 22.53
C GLY A 62 31.82 -15.13 21.41
N THR A 63 31.85 -16.47 21.28
CA THR A 63 31.07 -17.20 20.27
C THR A 63 29.57 -17.01 20.44
N VAL A 64 29.07 -17.07 21.68
CA VAL A 64 27.65 -16.87 22.00
C VAL A 64 27.22 -15.43 21.68
N ASP A 65 28.05 -14.45 22.04
CA ASP A 65 27.84 -13.03 21.78
C ASP A 65 27.76 -12.74 20.29
N ARG A 66 28.67 -13.34 19.50
CA ARG A 66 28.64 -13.26 18.03
C ARG A 66 27.34 -13.82 17.48
N ILE A 67 26.93 -15.02 17.89
CA ILE A 67 25.68 -15.63 17.41
C ILE A 67 24.48 -14.73 17.72
N PHE A 68 24.41 -14.18 18.93
CA PHE A 68 23.32 -13.29 19.35
C PHE A 68 23.30 -11.98 18.54
N VAL A 69 24.44 -11.30 18.42
CA VAL A 69 24.56 -10.01 17.70
C VAL A 69 24.30 -10.20 16.21
N PHE A 70 24.97 -11.16 15.56
CA PHE A 70 24.73 -11.42 14.13
C PHE A 70 23.30 -11.90 13.86
N GLY A 71 22.73 -12.73 14.74
CA GLY A 71 21.34 -13.16 14.65
C GLY A 71 20.35 -11.99 14.73
N SER A 72 20.60 -11.05 15.65
CA SER A 72 19.80 -9.84 15.81
C SER A 72 19.92 -8.90 14.60
N ILE A 73 21.12 -8.72 14.06
CA ILE A 73 21.34 -7.93 12.84
C ILE A 73 20.62 -8.57 11.64
N LEU A 74 20.70 -9.89 11.48
CA LEU A 74 19.99 -10.59 10.41
C LEU A 74 18.47 -10.43 10.54
N LEU A 75 17.95 -10.56 11.76
CA LEU A 75 16.51 -10.37 12.03
C LEU A 75 16.06 -8.93 11.76
N MET A 76 16.86 -7.94 12.16
CA MET A 76 16.64 -6.53 11.84
C MET A 76 16.62 -6.28 10.33
N LEU A 77 17.56 -6.87 9.58
CA LEU A 77 17.59 -6.76 8.13
C LEU A 77 16.32 -7.37 7.50
N LEU A 78 15.85 -8.51 8.00
CA LEU A 78 14.60 -9.11 7.56
C LEU A 78 13.40 -8.20 7.80
N PHE A 79 13.28 -7.57 8.98
CA PHE A 79 12.20 -6.61 9.25
C PHE A 79 12.29 -5.36 8.37
N PHE A 80 13.50 -4.84 8.16
CA PHE A 80 13.76 -3.71 7.26
C PHE A 80 13.28 -3.98 5.83
N VAL A 81 13.77 -5.06 5.21
CA VAL A 81 13.45 -5.40 3.82
C VAL A 81 11.95 -5.67 3.66
N ASN A 82 11.35 -6.43 4.57
CA ASN A 82 9.92 -6.72 4.52
C ASN A 82 9.06 -5.47 4.74
N SER A 83 9.45 -4.55 5.63
CA SER A 83 8.72 -3.32 5.89
C SER A 83 8.68 -2.43 4.64
N ILE A 84 9.83 -2.21 3.99
CA ILE A 84 9.91 -1.46 2.72
C ILE A 84 9.12 -2.14 1.62
N TRP A 85 9.27 -3.45 1.46
CA TRP A 85 8.58 -4.20 0.41
C TRP A 85 7.06 -4.12 0.54
N ILE A 86 6.53 -4.25 1.76
CA ILE A 86 5.09 -4.14 2.01
C ILE A 86 4.63 -2.69 1.80
N ALA A 87 5.39 -1.69 2.26
CA ALA A 87 5.05 -0.28 2.04
C ALA A 87 4.99 0.07 0.54
N LEU A 88 5.92 -0.42 -0.28
CA LEU A 88 5.88 -0.24 -1.73
C LEU A 88 4.64 -0.89 -2.37
N LYS A 89 4.21 -2.04 -1.86
CA LYS A 89 2.96 -2.72 -2.29
C LYS A 89 1.68 -2.00 -1.86
N VAL A 90 1.74 -1.05 -0.92
CA VAL A 90 0.62 -0.15 -0.59
C VAL A 90 0.51 0.94 -1.67
N ILE A 91 1.64 1.58 -2.00
CA ILE A 91 1.70 2.69 -2.96
C ILE A 91 1.40 2.20 -4.38
N VAL A 92 1.98 1.07 -4.79
CA VAL A 92 1.82 0.51 -6.13
C VAL A 92 1.08 -0.83 -6.05
N PRO A 93 -0.27 -0.82 -6.03
CA PRO A 93 -1.05 -2.04 -6.05
C PRO A 93 -0.94 -2.73 -7.41
N LYS A 94 -0.59 -4.02 -7.41
CA LYS A 94 -0.54 -4.88 -8.62
C LYS A 94 -1.76 -5.77 -8.81
N ILE A 95 -2.83 -5.56 -8.03
CA ILE A 95 -4.01 -6.43 -8.02
C ILE A 95 -5.12 -5.73 -8.80
N ASN A 96 -5.79 -6.46 -9.71
CA ASN A 96 -7.00 -6.00 -10.38
C ASN A 96 -8.19 -6.11 -9.41
N PRO A 97 -8.76 -5.00 -8.90
CA PRO A 97 -9.85 -5.04 -7.92
C PRO A 97 -11.14 -5.63 -8.50
N ALA A 98 -11.40 -5.40 -9.79
CA ALA A 98 -12.61 -5.88 -10.46
C ALA A 98 -12.69 -7.42 -10.50
N ALA A 99 -11.54 -8.12 -10.54
CA ALA A 99 -11.49 -9.57 -10.51
C ALA A 99 -11.81 -10.18 -9.12
N HIS A 100 -11.95 -9.34 -8.08
CA HIS A 100 -12.20 -9.77 -6.70
C HIS A 100 -13.60 -9.38 -6.20
N VAL A 101 -14.43 -8.85 -7.09
CA VAL A 101 -15.83 -8.54 -6.81
C VAL A 101 -16.68 -9.51 -7.61
N ASP A 102 -17.56 -10.23 -6.92
CA ASP A 102 -18.48 -11.15 -7.59
C ASP A 102 -19.55 -10.35 -8.34
N THR A 103 -19.66 -10.63 -9.63
CA THR A 103 -20.56 -9.94 -10.58
C THR A 103 -21.47 -10.93 -11.30
N SER A 104 -21.53 -12.20 -10.86
CA SER A 104 -22.23 -13.29 -11.54
C SER A 104 -23.67 -12.97 -11.94
N ASP A 105 -24.33 -12.06 -11.20
CA ASP A 105 -25.75 -11.77 -11.33
C ASP A 105 -26.05 -10.35 -11.88
N LEU A 106 -25.03 -9.59 -12.31
CA LEU A 106 -25.18 -8.19 -12.73
C LEU A 106 -24.46 -7.88 -14.05
N ASP A 107 -25.22 -7.38 -15.03
CA ASP A 107 -24.67 -6.81 -16.27
C ASP A 107 -24.17 -5.38 -16.01
N LEU A 108 -22.87 -5.26 -15.70
CA LEU A 108 -22.22 -3.99 -15.40
C LEU A 108 -21.64 -3.39 -16.69
N LYS A 109 -22.05 -2.15 -17.00
CA LYS A 109 -21.62 -1.46 -18.23
C LYS A 109 -20.24 -0.81 -18.11
N GLY A 110 -19.66 -0.72 -16.90
CA GLY A 110 -18.30 -0.21 -16.69
C GLY A 110 -18.17 1.29 -16.93
N LEU A 111 -19.23 2.05 -16.67
CA LEU A 111 -19.35 3.47 -17.06
C LEU A 111 -18.82 4.44 -16.01
N PHE A 112 -18.71 4.01 -14.75
CA PHE A 112 -18.32 4.90 -13.67
C PHE A 112 -16.79 5.14 -13.61
N TYR A 113 -16.00 4.15 -14.02
CA TYR A 113 -14.54 4.26 -14.03
C TYR A 113 -13.95 3.76 -15.35
N LEU A 114 -13.56 4.71 -16.22
CA LEU A 114 -12.89 4.47 -17.50
C LEU A 114 -11.43 4.04 -17.29
N HIS A 115 -11.24 2.84 -16.76
CA HIS A 115 -9.93 2.36 -16.33
C HIS A 115 -9.22 1.51 -17.39
N GLN A 116 -9.97 0.99 -18.36
CA GLN A 116 -9.39 0.12 -19.37
C GLN A 116 -8.74 1.00 -20.43
N MET A 117 -7.42 0.91 -20.52
CA MET A 117 -6.69 1.37 -21.68
C MET A 117 -6.64 0.25 -22.71
N SER A 118 -6.68 0.62 -23.98
CA SER A 118 -6.49 -0.32 -25.11
C SER A 118 -5.15 -1.08 -25.03
N GLN A 119 -4.15 -0.53 -24.33
CA GLN A 119 -2.84 -1.15 -24.14
C GLN A 119 -2.31 -0.91 -22.72
N GLN A 120 -1.74 -1.94 -22.11
CA GLN A 120 -1.11 -1.85 -20.79
C GLN A 120 0.27 -1.17 -20.91
N ILE A 121 0.45 -0.02 -20.26
CA ILE A 121 1.72 0.71 -20.26
C ILE A 121 2.73 -0.04 -19.38
N THR A 122 3.84 -0.52 -19.95
CA THR A 122 4.89 -1.23 -19.21
C THR A 122 6.30 -0.85 -19.68
N GLY A 123 7.28 -0.93 -18.77
CA GLY A 123 8.70 -0.78 -19.09
C GLY A 123 9.09 0.58 -19.67
N LYS A 124 9.82 0.58 -20.79
CA LYS A 124 10.30 1.80 -21.47
C LYS A 124 9.19 2.77 -21.88
N TYR A 125 7.96 2.28 -22.01
CA TYR A 125 6.79 3.08 -22.39
C TYR A 125 6.25 3.94 -21.23
N LEU A 126 6.76 3.76 -20.00
CA LEU A 126 6.47 4.66 -18.88
C LEU A 126 7.23 6.00 -19.00
N PHE A 127 8.30 6.05 -19.79
CA PHE A 127 9.23 7.19 -19.86
C PHE A 127 9.31 7.82 -21.25
N GLY A 128 8.41 7.45 -22.17
CA GLY A 128 8.38 8.00 -23.52
C GLY A 128 6.95 8.16 -24.05
N ASP A 129 6.75 9.16 -24.90
CA ASP A 129 5.44 9.48 -25.47
C ASP A 129 5.07 8.48 -26.56
N LYS A 130 4.09 7.62 -26.29
CA LYS A 130 3.46 6.79 -27.31
C LYS A 130 2.16 7.46 -27.77
N LYS A 131 2.11 7.85 -29.04
CA LYS A 131 0.96 8.55 -29.65
C LYS A 131 -0.33 7.71 -29.71
N ASP A 132 -0.23 6.39 -29.55
CA ASP A 132 -1.34 5.44 -29.74
C ASP A 132 -1.96 4.90 -28.44
N ILE A 133 -1.69 5.52 -27.29
CA ILE A 133 -2.36 5.14 -26.04
C ILE A 133 -3.78 5.72 -26.06
N LYS A 134 -4.76 4.83 -26.19
CA LYS A 134 -6.20 5.18 -26.20
C LYS A 134 -6.93 4.48 -25.05
N LEU A 135 -8.02 5.08 -24.60
CA LEU A 135 -8.99 4.39 -23.74
C LEU A 135 -9.59 3.20 -24.49
N GLY A 136 -9.99 2.18 -23.74
CA GLY A 136 -10.55 0.93 -24.27
C GLY A 136 -11.93 1.10 -24.90
N ILE A 137 -12.59 2.23 -24.65
CA ILE A 137 -13.88 2.58 -25.27
C ILE A 137 -13.73 3.90 -26.04
N SER A 138 -14.47 4.03 -27.14
CA SER A 138 -14.55 5.31 -27.86
C SER A 138 -15.52 6.27 -27.17
N THR A 139 -15.38 7.57 -27.44
CA THR A 139 -16.33 8.58 -26.94
C THR A 139 -17.76 8.33 -27.45
N GLY A 140 -17.91 7.83 -28.68
CA GLY A 140 -19.22 7.51 -29.26
C GLY A 140 -19.90 6.36 -28.52
N ASP A 141 -19.15 5.28 -28.24
CA ASP A 141 -19.67 4.13 -27.50
C ASP A 141 -20.03 4.51 -26.06
N PHE A 142 -19.20 5.33 -25.41
CA PHE A 142 -19.50 5.85 -24.08
C PHE A 142 -20.80 6.66 -24.06
N MET A 143 -20.97 7.56 -25.02
CA MET A 143 -22.16 8.41 -25.09
C MET A 143 -23.43 7.58 -25.34
N ASN A 144 -23.35 6.57 -26.20
CA ASN A 144 -24.45 5.64 -26.45
C ASN A 144 -24.81 4.82 -25.19
N HIS A 145 -23.81 4.37 -24.43
CA HIS A 145 -24.06 3.66 -23.18
C HIS A 145 -24.66 4.57 -22.10
N PHE A 146 -24.20 5.82 -22.02
CA PHE A 146 -24.69 6.81 -21.05
C PHE A 146 -26.12 7.26 -21.36
N SER A 147 -26.45 7.51 -22.63
CA SER A 147 -27.81 7.92 -23.03
C SER A 147 -28.88 6.85 -22.80
N ASN A 148 -28.48 5.58 -22.71
CA ASN A 148 -29.38 4.44 -22.53
C ASN A 148 -29.31 3.82 -21.12
N ILE A 149 -28.81 4.56 -20.13
CA ILE A 149 -28.67 4.04 -18.76
C ILE A 149 -29.92 4.36 -17.92
N GLU A 150 -30.44 3.35 -17.22
CA GLU A 150 -31.49 3.56 -16.23
C GLU A 150 -30.90 3.97 -14.88
N ILE A 151 -31.70 4.66 -14.05
CA ILE A 151 -31.26 5.09 -12.70
C ILE A 151 -30.83 3.89 -11.83
N ASN A 152 -31.52 2.76 -11.97
CA ASN A 152 -31.17 1.54 -11.24
C ASN A 152 -29.82 0.95 -11.69
N ASP A 153 -29.45 1.11 -12.95
CA ASP A 153 -28.13 0.68 -13.46
C ASP A 153 -27.02 1.57 -12.89
N ILE A 154 -27.27 2.88 -12.75
CA ILE A 154 -26.34 3.80 -12.08
C ILE A 154 -26.10 3.37 -10.63
N LEU A 155 -27.16 3.01 -9.89
CA LEU A 155 -27.04 2.52 -8.52
C LEU A 155 -26.24 1.21 -8.42
N ARG A 156 -26.46 0.28 -9.35
CA ARG A 156 -25.68 -0.98 -9.43
C ARG A 156 -24.20 -0.71 -9.67
N GLU A 157 -23.90 0.19 -10.60
CA GLU A 157 -22.52 0.59 -10.92
C GLU A 157 -21.83 1.25 -9.71
N LEU A 158 -22.54 2.12 -8.98
CA LEU A 158 -22.04 2.73 -7.74
C LEU A 158 -21.77 1.70 -6.64
N VAL A 159 -22.63 0.70 -6.48
CA VAL A 159 -22.43 -0.38 -5.50
C VAL A 159 -21.18 -1.19 -5.86
N PHE A 160 -21.02 -1.53 -7.14
CA PHE A 160 -19.83 -2.24 -7.63
C PHE A 160 -18.54 -1.43 -7.38
N GLU A 161 -18.57 -0.12 -7.61
CA GLU A 161 -17.44 0.76 -7.34
C GLU A 161 -17.12 0.86 -5.85
N LEU A 162 -18.14 1.02 -5.00
CA LEU A 162 -17.95 1.00 -3.55
C LEU A 162 -17.29 -0.31 -3.08
N GLN A 163 -17.70 -1.46 -3.63
CA GLN A 163 -17.07 -2.75 -3.32
C GLN A 163 -15.61 -2.81 -3.76
N LYS A 164 -15.29 -2.35 -4.97
CA LYS A 164 -13.89 -2.30 -5.47
C LYS A 164 -13.02 -1.40 -4.60
N VAL A 165 -13.46 -0.18 -4.30
CA VAL A 165 -12.69 0.77 -3.49
C VAL A 165 -12.55 0.24 -2.06
N SER A 166 -13.58 -0.40 -1.50
CA SER A 166 -13.55 -1.03 -0.18
C SER A 166 -12.53 -2.18 -0.11
N PHE A 167 -12.48 -3.02 -1.16
CA PHE A 167 -11.47 -4.07 -1.28
C PHE A 167 -10.05 -3.50 -1.30
N ILE A 168 -9.80 -2.47 -2.11
CA ILE A 168 -8.49 -1.78 -2.16
C ILE A 168 -8.14 -1.22 -0.77
N ARG A 169 -9.08 -0.54 -0.11
CA ARG A 169 -8.90 0.02 1.23
C ARG A 169 -8.46 -1.05 2.21
N ASN A 170 -9.17 -2.16 2.29
CA ASN A 170 -8.87 -3.21 3.28
C ASN A 170 -7.47 -3.79 3.08
N ILE A 171 -7.07 -4.06 1.82
CA ILE A 171 -5.72 -4.55 1.52
C ILE A 171 -4.66 -3.50 1.87
N LYS A 172 -4.86 -2.24 1.49
CA LYS A 172 -3.90 -1.16 1.76
C LYS A 172 -3.73 -0.91 3.26
N VAL A 173 -4.83 -0.84 4.01
CA VAL A 173 -4.81 -0.66 5.46
C VAL A 173 -4.08 -1.81 6.15
N ALA A 174 -4.39 -3.06 5.80
CA ALA A 174 -3.72 -4.22 6.37
C ALA A 174 -2.21 -4.22 6.09
N ARG A 175 -1.81 -3.93 4.86
CA ARG A 175 -0.39 -3.82 4.47
C ARG A 175 0.31 -2.66 5.17
N ALA A 176 -0.30 -1.48 5.23
CA ALA A 176 0.28 -0.32 5.90
C ALA A 176 0.49 -0.59 7.40
N ASN A 177 -0.49 -1.19 8.06
CA ASN A 177 -0.37 -1.58 9.48
C ASN A 177 0.73 -2.62 9.68
N ASN A 178 0.85 -3.63 8.81
CA ASN A 178 1.94 -4.61 8.88
C ASN A 178 3.32 -3.98 8.65
N ALA A 179 3.45 -3.05 7.70
CA ALA A 179 4.70 -2.34 7.47
C ALA A 179 5.14 -1.54 8.71
N ILE A 180 4.19 -0.88 9.39
CA ILE A 180 4.42 -0.17 10.65
C ILE A 180 4.77 -1.15 11.78
N ALA A 181 4.09 -2.29 11.89
CA ALA A 181 4.40 -3.30 12.90
C ALA A 181 5.84 -3.83 12.76
N LEU A 182 6.30 -4.04 11.52
CA LEU A 182 7.68 -4.44 11.24
C LEU A 182 8.71 -3.37 11.65
N VAL A 183 8.38 -2.08 11.51
CA VAL A 183 9.21 -1.00 12.09
C VAL A 183 9.26 -1.14 13.61
N GLY A 184 8.13 -1.41 14.26
CA GLY A 184 8.08 -1.67 15.71
C GLY A 184 8.98 -2.82 16.14
N TYR A 185 8.92 -3.97 15.45
CA TYR A 185 9.77 -5.12 15.74
C TYR A 185 11.26 -4.84 15.49
N PHE A 186 11.58 -4.07 14.46
CA PHE A 186 12.96 -3.60 14.24
C PHE A 186 13.44 -2.74 15.41
N CYS A 187 12.66 -1.74 15.83
CA CYS A 187 13.02 -0.87 16.95
C CYS A 187 13.19 -1.65 18.26
N LEU A 188 12.32 -2.64 18.50
CA LEU A 188 12.44 -3.52 19.66
C LEU A 188 13.74 -4.34 19.62
N THR A 189 14.03 -4.97 18.48
CA THR A 189 15.27 -5.76 18.30
C THR A 189 16.51 -4.88 18.46
N PHE A 190 16.47 -3.67 17.90
CA PHE A 190 17.53 -2.69 18.06
C PHE A 190 17.70 -2.25 19.52
N GLY A 191 16.61 -2.00 20.25
CA GLY A 191 16.65 -1.67 21.67
C GLY A 191 17.28 -2.78 22.52
N VAL A 192 16.93 -4.04 22.24
CA VAL A 192 17.56 -5.20 22.90
C VAL A 192 19.06 -5.24 22.59
N LEU A 193 19.46 -5.01 21.34
CA LEU A 193 20.87 -4.99 20.93
C LEU A 193 21.64 -3.86 21.63
N LEU A 194 21.06 -2.68 21.76
CA LEU A 194 21.66 -1.55 22.48
C LEU A 194 21.84 -1.83 23.97
N ILE A 195 20.80 -2.37 24.63
CA ILE A 195 20.88 -2.75 26.05
C ILE A 195 22.00 -3.77 26.25
N TYR A 196 22.06 -4.78 25.40
CA TYR A 196 23.13 -5.78 25.42
C TYR A 196 24.51 -5.13 25.22
N GLY A 197 24.66 -4.24 24.24
CA GLY A 197 25.90 -3.50 23.98
C GLY A 197 26.35 -2.58 25.13
N CYS A 198 25.42 -2.05 25.92
CA CYS A 198 25.72 -1.27 27.13
C CYS A 198 26.14 -2.15 28.32
N ILE A 199 25.61 -3.37 28.42
CA ILE A 199 25.85 -4.28 29.55
C ILE A 199 27.13 -5.12 29.34
N SER A 200 27.39 -5.57 28.10
CA SER A 200 28.55 -6.40 27.74
C SER A 200 29.91 -5.86 28.23
N PRO A 201 30.22 -4.54 28.16
CA PRO A 201 31.48 -3.97 28.66
C PRO A 201 31.65 -4.07 30.19
N ILE A 202 30.56 -4.27 30.94
CA ILE A 202 30.56 -4.33 32.41
C ILE A 202 30.95 -5.74 32.89
N PHE A 203 30.66 -6.79 32.11
CA PHE A 203 30.91 -8.19 32.48
C PHE A 203 32.26 -8.76 31.98
N HIS A 204 32.95 -8.05 31.08
CA HIS A 204 34.27 -8.44 30.56
C HIS A 204 35.45 -7.66 31.17
N LYS A 205 35.22 -6.94 32.27
CA LYS A 205 36.27 -6.45 33.19
C LYS A 205 36.37 -7.36 34.39
#